data_AF-A0A6N9VJM8-F1
#
_entry.id   AF-A0A6N9VJM8-F1
#
_cell.length_a   1.000
_cell.length_b   1.000
_cell.length_c   1.000
_cell.angle_alpha   90.00
_cell.angle_beta   90.00
_cell.angle_gamma   90.00
#
_symmetry.space_group_name_H-M   'P 1'
#
loop_
_entity.id
_entity.type
_entity.pdbx_description
1 polymer ?
#
loop_
_entity_poly.entity_id
_entity_poly.type
_entity_poly.pdbx_seq_one_letter_code
_entity_poly.pdbx_strand_id
1 'polypeptide(L)'
;MSTNHPDPEATGADTPHLDFAGTTPYEDYVQADVLTHLQHLRSDDPGEMVFLVTTQVMELWFTVIVHEWETATRALREDRIPVARDALKRSLRELEALNESWRPLAGLTPAQFNSYRGSLGEGSGFQSAMYRRMEFLLGDKSASMLVPHRGAPRVHAELEKALGEPSLYDETLALLARRGYAIPEAVTGRDLTKRYEPSPEVEAVWAEIYSAADQNDELVRLGELLTDVGELVWRWRNDHLVATRRAMGSKTGTGGSAGVAWLEKRATKNVFPELWTARSHV
;
A
#
# COMPACT_ATOMS: atom_id res chain seq x y z
N MET A 1 56.61 29.45 -35.11
CA MET A 1 56.03 28.33 -34.33
C MET A 1 55.27 28.95 -33.18
N SER A 2 53.98 29.25 -33.39
CA SER A 2 53.09 29.69 -32.31
C SER A 2 52.38 28.46 -31.78
N THR A 3 52.71 28.09 -30.56
CA THR A 3 52.06 27.02 -29.80
C THR A 3 50.67 27.50 -29.39
N ASN A 4 49.64 26.95 -30.01
CA ASN A 4 48.26 27.12 -29.61
C ASN A 4 48.04 26.28 -28.33
N HIS A 5 47.94 26.94 -27.17
CA HIS A 5 47.31 26.33 -25.99
C HIS A 5 45.79 26.45 -26.17
N PRO A 6 45.01 25.38 -26.00
CA PRO A 6 43.57 25.55 -25.88
C PRO A 6 43.28 26.21 -24.53
N ASP A 7 42.48 27.28 -24.57
CA ASP A 7 41.91 27.89 -23.37
C ASP A 7 41.17 26.82 -22.54
N PRO A 8 41.29 26.83 -21.20
CA PRO A 8 40.45 25.99 -20.37
C PRO A 8 39.03 26.54 -20.50
N GLU A 9 38.14 25.77 -21.13
CA GLU A 9 36.71 26.09 -21.17
C GLU A 9 36.24 26.38 -19.74
N ALA A 10 35.77 27.59 -19.55
CA ALA A 10 35.09 28.02 -18.34
C ALA A 10 33.89 27.09 -18.13
N THR A 11 34.02 26.12 -17.23
CA THR A 11 32.89 25.35 -16.69
C THR A 11 32.03 26.31 -15.89
N GLY A 12 31.14 27.02 -16.58
CA GLY A 12 30.13 27.86 -15.96
C GLY A 12 29.26 27.01 -15.05
N ALA A 13 28.83 27.58 -13.93
CA ALA A 13 27.94 26.96 -12.95
C ALA A 13 26.56 26.54 -13.52
N ASP A 14 26.30 26.80 -14.81
CA ASP A 14 25.06 26.49 -15.52
C ASP A 14 25.15 25.27 -16.47
N THR A 15 26.33 24.68 -16.67
CA THR A 15 26.47 23.46 -17.51
C THR A 15 26.46 22.20 -16.66
N PRO A 16 25.58 21.21 -16.95
CA PRO A 16 25.59 19.93 -16.24
C PRO A 16 26.95 19.25 -16.33
N HIS A 17 27.39 18.63 -15.24
CA HIS A 17 28.60 17.81 -15.22
C HIS A 17 28.34 16.48 -15.94
N LEU A 18 29.08 16.20 -17.01
CA LEU A 18 28.82 15.06 -17.91
C LEU A 18 29.86 13.93 -17.81
N ASP A 19 31.04 14.20 -17.27
CA ASP A 19 32.14 13.24 -17.26
C ASP A 19 32.21 12.48 -15.93
N PHE A 20 32.07 11.16 -15.94
CA PHE A 20 32.14 10.32 -14.74
C PHE A 20 33.10 9.15 -15.01
N ALA A 21 34.07 8.93 -14.12
CA ALA A 21 35.05 7.85 -14.24
C ALA A 21 34.47 6.44 -13.93
N GLY A 22 33.18 6.35 -13.58
CA GLY A 22 32.48 5.12 -13.19
C GLY A 22 30.96 5.28 -13.36
N THR A 23 30.16 4.63 -12.51
CA THR A 23 28.72 4.85 -12.46
C THR A 23 28.40 6.31 -12.07
N THR A 24 27.23 6.78 -12.49
CA THR A 24 26.78 8.15 -12.15
C THR A 24 26.16 8.17 -10.75
N PRO A 25 26.15 9.30 -10.03
CA PRO A 25 25.45 9.41 -8.75
C PRO A 25 23.96 9.06 -8.83
N TYR A 26 23.33 9.30 -9.99
CA TYR A 26 21.94 8.89 -10.24
C TYR A 26 21.81 7.37 -10.27
N GLU A 27 22.72 6.70 -10.98
CA GLU A 27 22.76 5.24 -11.05
C GLU A 27 23.02 4.64 -9.66
N ASP A 28 23.98 5.17 -8.91
CA ASP A 28 24.30 4.65 -7.58
C ASP A 28 23.13 4.79 -6.59
N TYR A 29 22.34 5.87 -6.69
CA TYR A 29 21.22 6.12 -5.79
C TYR A 29 19.94 5.38 -6.22
N VAL A 30 19.53 5.50 -7.48
CA VAL A 30 18.26 4.95 -7.98
C VAL A 30 18.39 3.47 -8.37
N GLN A 31 19.63 3.01 -8.64
CA GLN A 31 19.91 1.67 -9.18
C GLN A 31 19.10 1.44 -10.47
N ALA A 32 19.14 2.42 -11.38
CA ALA A 32 18.29 2.45 -12.57
C ALA A 32 18.63 1.31 -13.54
N ASP A 33 19.90 0.92 -13.64
CA ASP A 33 20.32 -0.26 -14.42
C ASP A 33 19.66 -1.52 -13.88
N VAL A 34 19.69 -1.75 -12.57
CA VAL A 34 19.00 -2.89 -11.95
C VAL A 34 17.50 -2.81 -12.24
N LEU A 35 16.86 -1.68 -11.93
CA LEU A 35 15.41 -1.52 -12.05
C LEU A 35 14.89 -1.74 -13.48
N THR A 36 15.64 -1.29 -14.49
CA THR A 36 15.27 -1.39 -15.91
C THR A 36 15.65 -2.72 -16.58
N HIS A 37 16.29 -3.64 -15.84
CA HIS A 37 16.60 -4.99 -16.30
C HIS A 37 15.90 -6.10 -15.52
N LEU A 38 15.04 -5.78 -14.54
CA LEU A 38 14.23 -6.76 -13.80
C LEU A 38 13.13 -7.42 -14.65
N GLN A 39 12.83 -6.89 -15.85
CA GLN A 39 11.70 -7.32 -16.66
C GLN A 39 12.03 -8.57 -17.48
N HIS A 40 11.89 -9.75 -16.85
CA HIS A 40 12.04 -11.04 -17.52
C HIS A 40 10.67 -11.62 -17.93
N LEU A 41 10.31 -11.44 -19.19
CA LEU A 41 9.05 -11.91 -19.77
C LEU A 41 8.98 -13.45 -19.87
N ARG A 42 7.76 -13.99 -19.88
CA ARG A 42 7.44 -15.43 -19.99
C ARG A 42 6.75 -15.79 -21.30
N SER A 43 6.43 -14.81 -22.12
CA SER A 43 5.85 -14.92 -23.45
C SER A 43 6.47 -13.90 -24.40
N ASP A 44 6.23 -14.09 -25.69
CA ASP A 44 6.60 -13.14 -26.75
C ASP A 44 5.49 -12.10 -27.02
N ASP A 45 4.42 -12.08 -26.22
CA ASP A 45 3.33 -11.11 -26.39
C ASP A 45 3.78 -9.71 -25.94
N PRO A 46 3.65 -8.68 -26.78
CA PRO A 46 4.10 -7.33 -26.43
C PRO A 46 3.31 -6.71 -25.25
N GLY A 47 2.12 -7.23 -24.95
CA GLY A 47 1.29 -6.81 -23.82
C GLY A 47 1.78 -7.31 -22.45
N GLU A 48 2.70 -8.29 -22.40
CA GLU A 48 3.23 -8.78 -21.13
C GLU A 48 4.11 -7.72 -20.42
N MET A 49 4.87 -6.93 -21.18
CA MET A 49 5.78 -5.92 -20.62
C MET A 49 5.03 -4.89 -19.75
N VAL A 50 3.92 -4.33 -20.26
CA VAL A 50 3.12 -3.36 -19.49
C VAL A 50 2.47 -4.02 -18.27
N PHE A 51 2.07 -5.28 -18.37
CA PHE A 51 1.54 -6.03 -17.23
C PHE A 51 2.60 -6.19 -16.14
N LEU A 52 3.80 -6.66 -16.50
CA LEU A 52 4.91 -6.86 -15.57
C LEU A 52 5.35 -5.55 -14.91
N VAL A 53 5.64 -4.51 -15.71
CA VAL A 53 6.09 -3.21 -15.19
C VAL A 53 5.03 -2.58 -14.29
N THR A 54 3.75 -2.65 -14.65
CA THR A 54 2.67 -2.11 -13.80
C THR A 54 2.66 -2.79 -12.43
N THR A 55 2.80 -4.12 -12.39
CA THR A 55 2.85 -4.84 -11.11
C THR A 55 4.11 -4.52 -10.29
N GLN A 56 5.26 -4.32 -10.93
CA GLN A 56 6.49 -3.90 -10.25
C GLN A 56 6.36 -2.49 -9.64
N VAL A 57 5.76 -1.55 -10.37
CA VAL A 57 5.47 -0.19 -9.87
C VAL A 57 4.52 -0.24 -8.67
N MET A 58 3.49 -1.09 -8.70
CA MET A 58 2.60 -1.27 -7.56
C MET A 58 3.34 -1.81 -6.32
N GLU A 59 4.27 -2.76 -6.48
CA GLU A 59 5.11 -3.25 -5.36
C GLU A 59 5.99 -2.15 -4.75
N LEU A 60 6.53 -1.25 -5.57
CA LEU A 60 7.27 -0.08 -5.08
C LEU A 60 6.35 0.85 -4.30
N TRP A 61 5.14 1.14 -4.79
CA TRP A 61 4.17 1.95 -4.04
C TRP A 61 3.75 1.30 -2.72
N PHE A 62 3.49 -0.02 -2.69
CA PHE A 62 3.21 -0.72 -1.44
C PHE A 62 4.35 -0.56 -0.43
N THR A 63 5.60 -0.57 -0.89
CA THR A 63 6.77 -0.39 -0.03
C THR A 63 6.78 0.98 0.65
N VAL A 64 6.50 2.05 -0.11
CA VAL A 64 6.46 3.42 0.44
C VAL A 64 5.26 3.58 1.40
N ILE A 65 4.08 3.09 1.02
CA ILE A 65 2.87 3.16 1.86
C ILE A 65 3.08 2.44 3.19
N VAL A 66 3.68 1.24 3.17
CA VAL A 66 4.04 0.49 4.37
C VAL A 66 5.00 1.30 5.25
N HIS A 67 6.03 1.93 4.67
CA HIS A 67 6.96 2.79 5.40
C HIS A 67 6.25 3.96 6.11
N GLU A 68 5.35 4.64 5.41
CA GLU A 68 4.59 5.76 5.96
C GLU A 68 3.64 5.32 7.07
N TRP A 69 2.95 4.19 6.90
CA TRP A 69 2.04 3.69 7.92
C TRP A 69 2.76 3.14 9.15
N GLU A 70 3.96 2.56 9.01
CA GLU A 70 4.81 2.20 10.15
C GLU A 70 5.32 3.43 10.89
N THR A 71 5.64 4.50 10.16
CA THR A 71 5.99 5.80 10.74
C THR A 71 4.81 6.38 11.52
N ALA A 72 3.60 6.35 10.95
CA ALA A 72 2.38 6.79 11.62
C ALA A 72 2.08 5.95 12.87
N THR A 73 2.13 4.62 12.77
CA THR A 73 1.93 3.66 13.87
C THR A 73 2.88 3.97 15.04
N ARG A 74 4.18 4.17 14.77
CA ARG A 74 5.17 4.53 15.79
C ARG A 74 4.89 5.90 16.42
N ALA A 75 4.53 6.89 15.59
CA ALA A 75 4.22 8.23 16.07
C ALA A 75 2.95 8.25 16.94
N LEU A 76 1.91 7.49 16.57
CA LEU A 76 0.70 7.33 17.37
C LEU A 76 1.00 6.66 18.71
N ARG A 77 1.86 5.62 18.74
CA ARG A 77 2.30 4.97 19.98
C ARG A 77 2.98 5.92 20.96
N GLU A 78 3.71 6.90 20.43
CA GLU A 78 4.46 7.90 21.19
C GLU A 78 3.68 9.23 21.40
N ASP A 79 2.37 9.24 21.11
CA ASP A 79 1.50 10.43 21.21
C ASP A 79 1.94 11.62 20.33
N ARG A 80 2.75 11.38 19.30
CA ARG A 80 3.24 12.38 18.32
C ARG A 80 2.28 12.53 17.14
N ILE A 81 1.04 12.94 17.42
CA ILE A 81 -0.03 13.08 16.42
C ILE A 81 0.38 13.91 15.18
N PRO A 82 1.07 15.06 15.28
CA PRO A 82 1.49 15.81 14.11
C PRO A 82 2.34 14.99 13.12
N VAL A 83 3.24 14.16 13.64
CA VAL A 83 4.12 13.31 12.81
C VAL A 83 3.31 12.19 12.16
N ALA A 84 2.37 11.60 12.89
CA ALA A 84 1.45 10.61 12.32
C ALA A 84 0.62 11.20 11.19
N ARG A 85 0.06 12.40 11.39
CA ARG A 85 -0.73 13.10 10.36
C ARG A 85 0.08 13.42 9.11
N ASP A 86 1.33 13.85 9.25
CA ASP A 86 2.19 14.15 8.10
C ASP A 86 2.54 12.88 7.30
N ALA A 87 2.77 11.75 7.98
CA ALA A 87 2.97 10.45 7.34
C ALA A 87 1.71 9.97 6.61
N LEU A 88 0.54 10.06 7.25
CA LEU A 88 -0.74 9.71 6.62
C LEU A 88 -1.00 10.57 5.38
N LYS A 89 -0.78 11.88 5.44
CA LYS A 89 -0.88 12.79 4.29
C LYS A 89 0.09 12.47 3.16
N ARG A 90 1.30 11.95 3.45
CA ARG A 90 2.20 11.42 2.40
C ARG A 90 1.60 10.17 1.77
N SER A 91 1.14 9.24 2.60
CA SER A 91 0.51 8.00 2.12
C SER A 91 -0.74 8.22 1.27
N LEU A 92 -1.52 9.29 1.48
CA LEU A 92 -2.65 9.62 0.60
C LEU A 92 -2.22 9.88 -0.86
N ARG A 93 -1.12 10.61 -1.06
CA ARG A 93 -0.57 10.89 -2.41
C ARG A 93 -0.02 9.62 -3.06
N GLU A 94 0.59 8.76 -2.26
CA GLU A 94 1.11 7.46 -2.72
C GLU A 94 -0.01 6.48 -3.07
N LEU A 95 -1.09 6.47 -2.28
CA LEU A 95 -2.31 5.70 -2.56
C LEU A 95 -3.00 6.19 -3.84
N GLU A 96 -3.07 7.50 -4.07
CA GLU A 96 -3.57 8.06 -5.32
C GLU A 96 -2.73 7.55 -6.52
N ALA A 97 -1.41 7.61 -6.43
CA ALA A 97 -0.52 7.09 -7.47
C ALA A 97 -0.67 5.57 -7.68
N LEU A 98 -0.84 4.82 -6.59
CA LEU A 98 -1.14 3.39 -6.63
C LEU A 98 -2.48 3.09 -7.33
N ASN A 99 -3.53 3.87 -7.07
CA ASN A 99 -4.83 3.72 -7.71
C ASN A 99 -4.74 4.01 -9.22
N GLU A 100 -4.05 5.08 -9.56
CA GLU A 100 -3.81 5.49 -10.95
C GLU A 100 -2.98 4.46 -11.73
N SER A 101 -2.20 3.62 -11.03
CA SER A 101 -1.44 2.52 -11.64
C SER A 101 -2.32 1.45 -12.29
N TRP A 102 -3.64 1.42 -12.03
CA TRP A 102 -4.56 0.55 -12.78
C TRP A 102 -4.85 1.02 -14.21
N ARG A 103 -4.64 2.31 -14.52
CA ARG A 103 -4.99 2.88 -15.84
C ARG A 103 -4.34 2.19 -17.04
N PRO A 104 -3.03 1.86 -17.02
CA PRO A 104 -2.40 1.13 -18.13
C PRO A 104 -3.06 -0.22 -18.41
N LEU A 105 -3.60 -0.89 -17.38
CA LEU A 105 -4.24 -2.20 -17.50
C LEU A 105 -5.76 -2.13 -17.75
N ALA A 106 -6.40 -0.98 -17.51
CA ALA A 106 -7.84 -0.81 -17.69
C ALA A 106 -8.31 -1.01 -19.15
N GLY A 107 -7.42 -0.75 -20.10
CA GLY A 107 -7.63 -0.94 -21.54
C GLY A 107 -7.38 -2.36 -22.05
N LEU A 108 -6.87 -3.27 -21.22
CA LEU A 108 -6.49 -4.61 -21.64
C LEU A 108 -7.74 -5.41 -22.06
N THR A 109 -7.79 -5.83 -23.32
CA THR A 109 -8.88 -6.67 -23.82
C THR A 109 -8.73 -8.11 -23.33
N PRO A 110 -9.83 -8.89 -23.25
CA PRO A 110 -9.74 -10.31 -22.91
C PRO A 110 -8.79 -11.10 -23.84
N ALA A 111 -8.76 -10.78 -25.14
CA ALA A 111 -7.87 -11.46 -26.09
C ALA A 111 -6.40 -11.21 -25.75
N GLN A 112 -6.03 -9.95 -25.48
CA GLN A 112 -4.66 -9.57 -25.10
C GLN A 112 -4.24 -10.19 -23.77
N PHE A 113 -5.11 -10.24 -22.75
CA PHE A 113 -4.72 -10.90 -21.51
C PHE A 113 -4.56 -12.42 -21.69
N ASN A 114 -5.47 -13.06 -22.43
CA ASN A 114 -5.43 -14.52 -22.60
C ASN A 114 -4.23 -15.00 -23.44
N SER A 115 -3.61 -14.16 -24.27
CA SER A 115 -2.47 -14.55 -25.10
C SER A 115 -1.23 -14.89 -24.29
N TYR A 116 -0.98 -14.21 -23.16
CA TYR A 116 0.17 -14.48 -22.28
C TYR A 116 -0.20 -15.09 -20.92
N ARG A 117 -1.48 -15.10 -20.54
CA ARG A 117 -1.95 -15.63 -19.24
C ARG A 117 -1.42 -17.04 -18.93
N GLY A 118 -1.38 -17.92 -19.94
CA GLY A 118 -0.90 -19.31 -19.76
C GLY A 118 0.56 -19.38 -19.33
N SER A 119 1.38 -18.41 -19.77
CA SER A 119 2.81 -18.32 -19.43
C SER A 119 3.07 -17.86 -18.00
N LEU A 120 2.08 -17.24 -17.33
CA LEU A 120 2.20 -16.78 -15.95
C LEU A 120 2.17 -17.94 -14.93
N GLY A 121 1.77 -19.15 -15.35
CA GLY A 121 1.64 -20.31 -14.48
C GLY A 121 0.71 -20.05 -13.29
N GLU A 122 1.19 -20.37 -12.09
CA GLU A 122 0.46 -20.19 -10.83
C GLU A 122 0.66 -18.81 -10.18
N GLY A 123 1.37 -17.89 -10.85
CA GLY A 123 1.68 -16.57 -10.33
C GLY A 123 0.42 -15.76 -10.00
N SER A 124 0.34 -15.20 -8.80
CA SER A 124 -0.85 -14.46 -8.34
C SER A 124 -0.52 -13.38 -7.30
N GLY A 125 -1.27 -12.27 -7.33
CA GLY A 125 -1.14 -11.17 -6.35
C GLY A 125 -1.35 -11.58 -4.89
N PHE A 126 -1.95 -12.75 -4.62
CA PHE A 126 -1.97 -13.34 -3.27
C PHE A 126 -0.60 -13.60 -2.67
N GLN A 127 0.41 -13.78 -3.53
CA GLN A 127 1.79 -14.05 -3.17
C GLN A 127 2.60 -12.76 -2.97
N SER A 128 1.99 -11.57 -3.08
CA SER A 128 2.65 -10.31 -2.75
C SER A 128 2.81 -10.18 -1.23
N ALA A 129 4.05 -10.30 -0.77
CA ALA A 129 4.38 -10.14 0.63
C ALA A 129 4.23 -8.68 1.09
N MET A 130 4.58 -7.71 0.25
CA MET A 130 4.46 -6.29 0.62
C MET A 130 3.00 -5.87 0.71
N TYR A 131 2.15 -6.28 -0.23
CA TYR A 131 0.71 -6.09 -0.12
C TYR A 131 0.13 -6.79 1.13
N ARG A 132 0.63 -7.97 1.49
CA ARG A 132 0.21 -8.66 2.72
C ARG A 132 0.58 -7.87 3.97
N ARG A 133 1.78 -7.29 4.03
CA ARG A 133 2.20 -6.40 5.12
C ARG A 133 1.33 -5.15 5.20
N MET A 134 1.00 -4.54 4.06
CA MET A 134 0.06 -3.42 3.97
C MET A 134 -1.31 -3.80 4.56
N GLU A 135 -1.88 -4.94 4.18
CA GLU A 135 -3.16 -5.44 4.73
C GLU A 135 -3.10 -5.69 6.25
N PHE A 136 -1.96 -6.18 6.78
CA PHE A 136 -1.78 -6.35 8.22
C PHE A 136 -1.72 -5.03 8.98
N LEU A 137 -1.17 -3.98 8.39
CA LEU A 137 -1.18 -2.62 8.95
C LEU A 137 -2.58 -2.00 8.95
N LEU A 138 -3.48 -2.46 8.07
CA LEU A 138 -4.90 -2.06 8.06
C LEU A 138 -5.77 -2.85 9.05
N GLY A 139 -5.19 -3.81 9.78
CA GLY A 139 -5.93 -4.67 10.71
C GLY A 139 -6.59 -5.90 10.07
N ASP A 140 -6.39 -6.14 8.76
CA ASP A 140 -6.85 -7.34 8.07
C ASP A 140 -5.85 -8.51 8.23
N LYS A 141 -5.65 -8.90 9.48
CA LYS A 141 -4.71 -9.93 9.92
C LYS A 141 -5.20 -11.33 9.56
N SER A 142 -4.31 -12.16 9.00
CA SER A 142 -4.64 -13.54 8.62
C SER A 142 -3.42 -14.45 8.59
N ALA A 143 -3.33 -15.37 9.56
CA ALA A 143 -2.26 -16.36 9.64
C ALA A 143 -2.22 -17.31 8.43
N SER A 144 -3.36 -17.60 7.80
CA SER A 144 -3.41 -18.47 6.61
C SER A 144 -2.67 -17.86 5.42
N MET A 145 -2.50 -16.53 5.39
CA MET A 145 -1.79 -15.82 4.34
C MET A 145 -0.27 -15.89 4.48
N LEU A 146 0.28 -16.52 5.53
CA LEU A 146 1.71 -16.81 5.64
C LEU A 146 2.08 -18.09 4.88
N VAL A 147 1.13 -19.00 4.66
CA VAL A 147 1.36 -20.31 4.03
C VAL A 147 2.04 -20.20 2.66
N PRO A 148 1.65 -19.28 1.74
CA PRO A 148 2.32 -19.12 0.45
C PRO A 148 3.81 -18.77 0.55
N HIS A 149 4.27 -18.25 1.69
CA HIS A 149 5.63 -17.74 1.87
C HIS A 149 6.56 -18.72 2.61
N ARG A 150 6.09 -19.92 3.01
CA ARG A 150 6.91 -20.92 3.73
C ARG A 150 8.20 -21.31 3.00
N GLY A 151 8.18 -21.29 1.67
CA GLY A 151 9.36 -21.57 0.84
C GLY A 151 10.40 -20.44 0.84
N ALA A 152 10.09 -19.27 1.39
CA ALA A 152 10.97 -18.11 1.49
C ALA A 152 11.13 -17.70 2.97
N PRO A 153 12.05 -18.33 3.74
CA PRO A 153 12.11 -18.18 5.20
C PRO A 153 12.22 -16.75 5.70
N ARG A 154 13.01 -15.90 5.02
CA ARG A 154 13.13 -14.47 5.35
C ARG A 154 11.78 -13.75 5.24
N VAL A 155 11.10 -13.92 4.12
CA VAL A 155 9.80 -13.28 3.86
C VAL A 155 8.73 -13.79 4.82
N HIS A 156 8.72 -15.10 5.08
CA HIS A 156 7.81 -15.69 6.06
C HIS A 156 8.01 -15.09 7.46
N ALA A 157 9.25 -15.00 7.93
CA ALA A 157 9.57 -14.42 9.25
C ALA A 157 9.18 -12.94 9.34
N GLU A 158 9.40 -12.16 8.28
CA GLU A 158 8.97 -10.76 8.20
C GLU A 158 7.44 -10.63 8.30
N LEU A 159 6.68 -11.48 7.61
CA LEU A 159 5.22 -11.48 7.67
C LEU A 159 4.69 -12.00 9.00
N GLU A 160 5.33 -13.00 9.61
CA GLU A 160 4.98 -13.51 10.93
C GLU A 160 5.18 -12.44 12.00
N LYS A 161 6.28 -11.70 11.93
CA LYS A 161 6.51 -10.53 12.76
C LYS A 161 5.40 -9.48 12.57
N ALA A 162 5.14 -9.08 11.31
CA ALA A 162 4.11 -8.09 11.00
C ALA A 162 2.69 -8.52 11.41
N LEU A 163 2.40 -9.83 11.43
CA LEU A 163 1.13 -10.38 11.90
C LEU A 163 0.92 -10.11 13.39
N GLY A 164 1.99 -10.20 14.20
CA GLY A 164 1.95 -10.00 15.65
C GLY A 164 2.05 -8.53 16.09
N GLU A 165 2.39 -7.61 15.20
CA GLU A 165 2.50 -6.18 15.52
C GLU A 165 1.14 -5.47 15.47
N PRO A 166 0.91 -4.42 16.30
CA PRO A 166 -0.29 -3.60 16.22
C PRO A 166 -0.48 -3.01 14.82
N SER A 167 -1.72 -2.98 14.35
CA SER A 167 -2.09 -2.24 13.14
C SER A 167 -2.14 -0.73 13.39
N LEU A 168 -2.26 0.04 12.32
CA LEU A 168 -2.47 1.49 12.40
C LEU A 168 -3.74 1.83 13.21
N TYR A 169 -4.80 1.02 13.07
CA TYR A 169 -6.02 1.23 13.84
C TYR A 169 -5.85 0.86 15.32
N ASP A 170 -5.14 -0.24 15.61
CA ASP A 170 -4.86 -0.62 17.00
C ASP A 170 -4.12 0.50 17.75
N GLU A 171 -3.10 1.12 17.12
CA GLU A 171 -2.39 2.26 17.74
C GLU A 171 -3.24 3.52 17.82
N THR A 172 -4.16 3.73 16.87
CA THR A 172 -5.14 4.82 16.94
C THR A 172 -6.06 4.63 18.15
N LEU A 173 -6.61 3.44 18.34
CA LEU A 173 -7.51 3.15 19.47
C LEU A 173 -6.75 3.15 20.80
N ALA A 174 -5.50 2.68 20.83
CA ALA A 174 -4.64 2.79 21.99
C ALA A 174 -4.34 4.26 22.35
N LEU A 175 -4.11 5.13 21.35
CA LEU A 175 -4.01 6.57 21.55
C LEU A 175 -5.29 7.14 22.17
N LEU A 176 -6.46 6.83 21.62
CA LEU A 176 -7.74 7.31 22.15
C LEU A 176 -7.93 6.88 23.62
N ALA A 177 -7.60 5.63 23.96
CA ALA A 177 -7.62 5.14 25.33
C ALA A 177 -6.69 5.95 26.25
N ARG A 178 -5.45 6.25 25.81
CA ARG A 178 -4.51 7.10 26.56
C ARG A 178 -4.99 8.55 26.71
N ARG A 179 -5.82 9.05 25.77
CA ARG A 179 -6.48 10.36 25.85
C ARG A 179 -7.74 10.37 26.71
N GLY A 180 -8.12 9.25 27.31
CA GLY A 180 -9.23 9.15 28.25
C GLY A 180 -10.58 8.76 27.64
N TYR A 181 -10.62 8.42 26.35
CA TYR A 181 -11.84 7.89 25.73
C TYR A 181 -12.11 6.45 26.19
N ALA A 182 -13.40 6.10 26.26
CA ALA A 182 -13.87 4.82 26.78
C ALA A 182 -13.70 3.66 25.77
N ILE A 183 -12.47 3.40 25.33
CA ILE A 183 -12.15 2.24 24.48
C ILE A 183 -12.20 0.95 25.32
N PRO A 184 -12.95 -0.09 24.91
CA PRO A 184 -13.05 -1.33 25.67
C PRO A 184 -11.71 -2.06 25.85
N GLU A 185 -11.49 -2.70 27.01
CA GLU A 185 -10.32 -3.55 27.26
C GLU A 185 -10.22 -4.71 26.26
N ALA A 186 -11.37 -5.24 25.80
CA ALA A 186 -11.42 -6.27 24.77
C ALA A 186 -10.83 -5.82 23.42
N VAL A 187 -10.74 -4.50 23.18
CA VAL A 187 -10.13 -3.91 21.97
C VAL A 187 -8.64 -3.65 22.19
N THR A 188 -8.25 -3.03 23.31
CA THR A 188 -6.84 -2.70 23.59
C THR A 188 -5.99 -3.91 23.98
N GLY A 189 -6.59 -4.94 24.58
CA GLY A 189 -5.94 -6.18 24.99
C GLY A 189 -6.17 -7.38 24.06
N ARG A 190 -6.65 -7.14 22.83
CA ARG A 190 -6.99 -8.22 21.88
C ARG A 190 -5.78 -9.02 21.40
N ASP A 191 -6.02 -10.23 20.88
CA ASP A 191 -5.02 -10.98 20.11
C ASP A 191 -4.76 -10.28 18.76
N LEU A 192 -3.60 -9.63 18.64
CA LEU A 192 -3.18 -8.87 17.46
C LEU A 192 -3.02 -9.71 16.19
N THR A 193 -2.86 -11.03 16.32
CA THR A 193 -2.76 -11.94 15.18
C THR A 193 -4.12 -12.18 14.50
N LYS A 194 -5.21 -11.79 15.16
CA LYS A 194 -6.57 -11.86 14.63
C LYS A 194 -6.96 -10.57 13.93
N ARG A 195 -7.88 -10.71 13.00
CA ARG A 195 -8.52 -9.59 12.32
C ARG A 195 -9.22 -8.70 13.35
N TYR A 196 -9.13 -7.38 13.15
CA TYR A 196 -9.92 -6.43 13.94
C TYR A 196 -11.42 -6.62 13.63
N GLU A 197 -12.24 -6.67 14.68
CA GLU A 197 -13.70 -6.76 14.57
C GLU A 197 -14.34 -5.50 15.16
N PRO A 198 -15.37 -4.91 14.51
CA PRO A 198 -15.95 -3.64 14.95
C PRO A 198 -16.63 -3.71 16.33
N SER A 199 -16.60 -2.60 17.07
CA SER A 199 -17.25 -2.46 18.39
C SER A 199 -18.22 -1.26 18.40
N PRO A 200 -19.48 -1.44 18.85
CA PRO A 200 -20.42 -0.33 19.05
C PRO A 200 -19.91 0.74 20.03
N GLU A 201 -19.10 0.35 21.01
CA GLU A 201 -18.48 1.26 21.96
C GLU A 201 -17.39 2.12 21.30
N VAL A 202 -16.61 1.54 20.38
CA VAL A 202 -15.64 2.31 19.57
C VAL A 202 -16.35 3.27 18.60
N GLU A 203 -17.48 2.86 18.03
CA GLU A 203 -18.34 3.73 17.21
C GLU A 203 -18.87 4.92 18.01
N ALA A 204 -19.34 4.69 19.24
CA ALA A 204 -19.80 5.76 20.13
C ALA A 204 -18.68 6.77 20.46
N VAL A 205 -17.45 6.28 20.67
CA VAL A 205 -16.28 7.14 20.86
C VAL A 205 -16.00 8.01 19.64
N TRP A 206 -16.05 7.44 18.43
CA TRP A 206 -15.89 8.24 17.21
C TRP A 206 -17.02 9.25 17.01
N ALA A 207 -18.27 8.87 17.30
CA ALA A 207 -19.39 9.80 17.26
C ALA A 207 -19.17 10.98 18.23
N GLU A 208 -18.74 10.70 19.46
CA GLU A 208 -18.38 11.74 20.45
C GLU A 208 -17.28 12.68 19.92
N ILE A 209 -16.20 12.13 19.35
CA ILE A 209 -15.10 12.92 18.78
C ILE A 209 -15.62 13.82 17.65
N TYR A 210 -16.45 13.29 16.75
CA TYR A 210 -16.98 14.06 15.62
C TYR A 210 -18.03 15.12 16.03
N SER A 211 -18.72 14.93 17.16
CA SER A 211 -19.63 15.94 17.73
C SER A 211 -18.90 17.10 18.43
N ALA A 212 -17.57 17.14 18.41
CA ALA A 212 -16.79 18.25 18.98
C ALA A 212 -17.15 19.62 18.35
N ALA A 213 -17.16 20.67 19.17
CA ALA A 213 -17.47 22.03 18.70
C ALA A 213 -16.43 22.57 17.71
N ASP A 214 -15.14 22.23 17.91
CA ASP A 214 -14.06 22.59 16.99
C ASP A 214 -13.75 21.44 16.04
N GLN A 215 -14.15 21.59 14.79
CA GLN A 215 -13.88 20.62 13.72
C GLN A 215 -12.41 20.64 13.23
N ASN A 216 -11.58 21.53 13.78
CA ASN A 216 -10.14 21.52 13.58
C ASN A 216 -9.38 20.76 14.69
N ASP A 217 -10.10 20.19 15.67
CA ASP A 217 -9.51 19.36 16.71
C ASP A 217 -8.63 18.25 16.11
N GLU A 218 -7.51 17.95 16.78
CA GLU A 218 -6.51 17.05 16.23
C GLU A 218 -7.01 15.61 16.03
N LEU A 219 -7.96 15.15 16.85
CA LEU A 219 -8.54 13.81 16.76
C LEU A 219 -9.62 13.73 15.68
N VAL A 220 -10.42 14.78 15.50
CA VAL A 220 -11.32 14.92 14.33
C VAL A 220 -10.49 14.86 13.05
N ARG A 221 -9.40 15.64 12.98
CA ARG A 221 -8.52 15.64 11.81
C ARG A 221 -7.77 14.34 11.58
N LEU A 222 -7.47 13.57 12.63
CA LEU A 222 -6.89 12.23 12.52
C LEU A 222 -7.92 11.23 11.97
N GLY A 223 -9.15 11.26 12.48
CA GLY A 223 -10.26 10.42 11.99
C GLY A 223 -10.53 10.64 10.50
N GLU A 224 -10.55 11.89 10.04
CA GLU A 224 -10.71 12.20 8.61
C GLU A 224 -9.56 11.66 7.77
N LEU A 225 -8.30 11.81 8.19
CA LEU A 225 -7.16 11.27 7.44
C LEU A 225 -7.20 9.73 7.35
N LEU A 226 -7.61 9.05 8.42
CA LEU A 226 -7.79 7.60 8.41
C LEU A 226 -8.95 7.19 7.48
N THR A 227 -9.98 8.01 7.41
CA THR A 227 -11.11 7.81 6.49
C THR A 227 -10.68 7.96 5.05
N ASP A 228 -9.90 9.00 4.72
CA ASP A 228 -9.32 9.19 3.39
C ASP A 228 -8.46 7.98 2.98
N VAL A 229 -7.63 7.46 3.91
CA VAL A 229 -6.86 6.23 3.70
C VAL A 229 -7.79 5.04 3.40
N GLY A 230 -8.82 4.86 4.23
CA GLY A 230 -9.79 3.79 4.06
C GLY A 230 -10.53 3.85 2.73
N GLU A 231 -10.88 5.06 2.28
CA GLU A 231 -11.52 5.32 1.00
C GLU A 231 -10.60 4.96 -0.17
N LEU A 232 -9.36 5.45 -0.18
CA LEU A 232 -8.43 5.20 -1.27
C LEU A 232 -8.06 3.72 -1.39
N VAL A 233 -7.93 3.00 -0.26
CA VAL A 233 -7.76 1.53 -0.26
C VAL A 233 -8.99 0.84 -0.82
N TRP A 234 -10.20 1.30 -0.45
CA TRP A 234 -11.44 0.75 -1.00
C TRP A 234 -11.52 0.97 -2.52
N ARG A 235 -11.16 2.17 -3.01
CA ARG A 235 -11.09 2.47 -4.45
C ARG A 235 -10.10 1.55 -5.16
N TRP A 236 -8.89 1.38 -4.61
CA TRP A 236 -7.88 0.45 -5.16
C TRP A 236 -8.43 -0.97 -5.34
N ARG A 237 -9.09 -1.50 -4.29
CA ARG A 237 -9.68 -2.85 -4.30
C ARG A 237 -10.78 -2.98 -5.36
N ASN A 238 -11.57 -1.94 -5.56
CA ASN A 238 -12.63 -1.90 -6.57
C ASN A 238 -12.07 -1.76 -7.99
N ASP A 239 -11.06 -0.93 -8.19
CA ASP A 239 -10.37 -0.79 -9.49
C ASP A 239 -9.70 -2.10 -9.89
N HIS A 240 -9.04 -2.79 -8.95
CA HIS A 240 -8.50 -4.13 -9.15
C HIS A 240 -9.60 -5.13 -9.55
N LEU A 241 -10.73 -5.14 -8.84
CA LEU A 241 -11.88 -5.99 -9.16
C LEU A 241 -12.40 -5.71 -10.58
N VAL A 242 -12.57 -4.44 -10.95
CA VAL A 242 -13.07 -4.04 -12.27
C VAL A 242 -12.08 -4.42 -13.36
N ALA A 243 -10.78 -4.14 -13.20
CA ALA A 243 -9.74 -4.52 -14.15
C ALA A 243 -9.70 -6.04 -14.36
N THR A 244 -9.76 -6.81 -13.27
CA THR A 244 -9.82 -8.28 -13.29
C THR A 244 -11.05 -8.77 -14.03
N ARG A 245 -12.24 -8.21 -13.72
CA ARG A 245 -13.49 -8.61 -14.36
C ARG A 245 -13.49 -8.31 -15.86
N ARG A 246 -12.92 -7.17 -16.27
CA ARG A 246 -12.76 -6.79 -17.69
C ARG A 246 -11.82 -7.72 -18.45
N ALA A 247 -10.70 -8.10 -17.85
CA ALA A 247 -9.69 -8.94 -18.51
C ALA A 247 -10.05 -10.44 -18.50
N MET A 248 -10.61 -10.96 -17.40
CA MET A 248 -10.81 -12.40 -17.18
C MET A 248 -12.26 -12.86 -17.10
N GLY A 249 -13.22 -11.97 -16.89
CA GLY A 249 -14.59 -12.38 -16.56
C GLY A 249 -14.64 -13.22 -15.28
N SER A 250 -15.45 -14.28 -15.27
CA SER A 250 -15.66 -15.18 -14.11
C SER A 250 -14.65 -16.33 -13.99
N LYS A 251 -13.56 -16.31 -14.77
CA LYS A 251 -12.54 -17.39 -14.72
C LYS A 251 -11.88 -17.47 -13.34
N THR A 252 -11.56 -18.68 -12.90
CA THR A 252 -10.70 -18.96 -11.73
C THR A 252 -9.38 -18.21 -11.86
N GLY A 253 -8.87 -17.68 -10.76
CA GLY A 253 -7.56 -17.01 -10.73
C GLY A 253 -6.41 -17.97 -11.00
N THR A 254 -5.28 -17.45 -11.48
CA THR A 254 -4.05 -18.23 -11.74
C THR A 254 -3.51 -18.93 -10.48
N GLY A 255 -3.65 -18.29 -9.31
CA GLY A 255 -3.31 -18.89 -8.01
C GLY A 255 -4.39 -19.79 -7.40
N GLY A 256 -5.36 -20.27 -8.19
CA GLY A 256 -6.41 -21.21 -7.72
C GLY A 256 -7.56 -20.60 -6.93
N SER A 257 -7.62 -19.27 -6.78
CA SER A 257 -8.77 -18.61 -6.13
C SER A 257 -10.01 -18.62 -7.01
N ALA A 258 -11.18 -18.34 -6.41
CA ALA A 258 -12.44 -18.12 -7.13
C ALA A 258 -12.44 -16.86 -8.04
N GLY A 259 -11.28 -16.25 -8.31
CA GLY A 259 -11.12 -15.13 -9.23
C GLY A 259 -11.88 -13.90 -8.77
N VAL A 260 -12.77 -13.40 -9.63
CA VAL A 260 -13.62 -12.23 -9.38
C VAL A 260 -14.46 -12.37 -8.11
N ALA A 261 -15.03 -13.54 -7.83
CA ALA A 261 -15.87 -13.74 -6.64
C ALA A 261 -15.08 -13.55 -5.33
N TRP A 262 -13.79 -13.90 -5.33
CA TRP A 262 -12.93 -13.61 -4.19
C TRP A 262 -12.71 -12.11 -4.01
N LEU A 263 -12.42 -11.39 -5.10
CA LEU A 263 -12.21 -9.94 -5.07
C LEU A 263 -13.49 -9.18 -4.68
N GLU A 264 -14.67 -9.63 -5.11
CA GLU A 264 -15.97 -9.09 -4.69
C GLU A 264 -16.14 -9.16 -3.17
N LYS A 265 -15.88 -10.33 -2.57
CA LYS A 265 -15.93 -10.51 -1.11
C LYS A 265 -14.92 -9.64 -0.36
N ARG A 266 -13.79 -9.30 -1.00
CA ARG A 266 -12.77 -8.41 -0.42
C ARG A 266 -13.20 -6.95 -0.52
N ALA A 267 -13.80 -6.55 -1.64
CA ALA A 267 -14.25 -5.18 -1.89
C ALA A 267 -15.40 -4.72 -0.98
N THR A 268 -16.18 -5.66 -0.40
CA THR A 268 -17.24 -5.32 0.56
C THR A 268 -16.72 -4.95 1.96
N LYS A 269 -15.43 -5.16 2.24
CA LYS A 269 -14.84 -4.93 3.56
C LYS A 269 -14.27 -3.51 3.65
N ASN A 270 -14.90 -2.70 4.49
CA ASN A 270 -14.37 -1.37 4.83
C ASN A 270 -13.12 -1.48 5.71
N VAL A 271 -12.24 -0.49 5.55
CA VAL A 271 -11.08 -0.26 6.40
C VAL A 271 -11.51 0.75 7.47
N PHE A 272 -11.16 0.49 8.74
CA PHE A 272 -11.55 1.30 9.91
C PHE A 272 -13.08 1.50 10.01
N PRO A 273 -13.84 0.41 10.26
CA PRO A 273 -15.28 0.37 10.05
C PRO A 273 -16.06 1.41 10.86
N GLU A 274 -15.68 1.65 12.11
CA GLU A 274 -16.38 2.57 13.01
C GLU A 274 -16.25 4.04 12.62
N LEU A 275 -15.18 4.39 11.90
CA LEU A 275 -15.10 5.71 11.28
C LEU A 275 -16.31 5.88 10.35
N TRP A 276 -16.64 4.89 9.51
CA TRP A 276 -17.78 4.95 8.59
C TRP A 276 -19.15 4.97 9.27
N THR A 277 -19.34 4.13 10.28
CA THR A 277 -20.65 3.97 10.90
C THR A 277 -21.00 5.10 11.85
N ALA A 278 -20.00 5.71 12.52
CA ALA A 278 -20.18 6.86 13.41
C ALA A 278 -20.89 8.06 12.74
N ARG A 279 -20.80 8.20 11.42
CA ARG A 279 -21.47 9.30 10.66
C ARG A 279 -22.99 9.26 10.77
N SER A 280 -23.57 8.12 11.14
CA SER A 280 -25.01 7.99 11.37
C SER A 280 -25.45 8.49 12.76
N HIS A 281 -24.50 8.93 13.59
CA HIS A 281 -24.68 9.20 15.02
C HIS A 281 -24.13 10.57 15.45
N VAL A 282 -23.74 11.42 14.50
CA VAL A 282 -23.19 12.78 14.72
C VAL A 282 -24.21 13.88 14.46
#